data_AF-A0A7V2HZS3-F1
#
_entry.id   AF-A0A7V2HZS3-F1
#
_cell.length_a   1.000
_cell.length_b   1.000
_cell.length_c   1.000
_cell.angle_alpha   90.00
_cell.angle_beta   90.00
_cell.angle_gamma   90.00
#
_symmetry.space_group_name_H-M   'P 1'
#
loop_
_entity.id
_entity.type
_entity.pdbx_description
1 polymer ?
#
loop_
_entity_poly.entity_id
_entity_poly.type
_entity_poly.pdbx_seq_one_letter_code
_entity_poly.pdbx_strand_id
1 'polypeptide(L)'
;MGKPTYAKKIKKEELFLDFNENYLKIVRKINALSPKPTARTVIKNLYLKFYRAIPCEMNLKPYEIYINKEEFIIGALDGSVKILEVQPENSKIMKAKDFINGYAKLILA
;
A
#
# COMPACT_ATOMS: atom_id res chain seq x y z
N MET A 1 28.03 10.87 -19.01
CA MET A 1 27.80 12.00 -18.09
C MET A 1 26.65 11.65 -17.14
N GLY A 2 26.95 11.18 -15.92
CA GLY A 2 25.93 10.92 -14.90
C GLY A 2 25.61 12.22 -14.16
N LYS A 3 24.43 12.79 -14.37
CA LYS A 3 23.99 13.94 -13.59
C LYS A 3 23.76 13.48 -12.14
N PRO A 4 24.39 14.10 -11.13
CA PRO A 4 24.09 13.79 -9.74
C PRO A 4 22.66 14.24 -9.44
N THR A 5 21.73 13.30 -9.36
CA THR A 5 20.37 13.55 -8.90
C THR A 5 20.39 13.63 -7.37
N TYR A 6 20.16 14.83 -6.84
CA TYR A 6 20.09 15.06 -5.40
C TYR A 6 18.88 14.30 -4.83
N ALA A 7 19.12 13.24 -4.06
CA ALA A 7 18.07 12.54 -3.34
C ALA A 7 17.54 13.47 -2.24
N LYS A 8 16.38 14.09 -2.48
CA LYS A 8 15.70 14.94 -1.49
C LYS A 8 15.41 14.12 -0.24
N LYS A 9 15.57 14.73 0.95
CA LYS A 9 15.17 14.12 2.23
C LYS A 9 13.70 13.72 2.13
N ILE A 10 13.41 12.44 2.35
CA ILE A 10 12.04 11.90 2.37
C ILE A 10 11.26 12.59 3.49
N LYS A 11 10.26 13.40 3.14
CA LYS A 11 9.36 14.04 4.10
C LYS A 11 8.35 13.02 4.63
N LYS A 12 7.81 13.27 5.84
CA LYS A 12 6.81 12.39 6.48
C LYS A 12 5.55 12.21 5.62
N GLU A 13 5.22 13.22 4.80
CA GLU A 13 4.13 13.22 3.81
C GLU A 13 4.42 12.29 2.63
N GLU A 14 5.67 12.20 2.16
CA GLU A 14 6.05 11.34 1.03
C GLU A 14 5.93 9.85 1.36
N LEU A 15 5.92 9.49 2.64
CA LEU A 15 5.65 8.13 3.10
C LEU A 15 4.18 7.73 2.92
N PHE A 16 3.28 8.71 2.82
CA PHE A 16 1.89 8.43 2.52
C PHE A 16 1.74 8.06 1.05
N LEU A 17 1.00 6.98 0.82
CA LEU A 17 0.63 6.56 -0.51
C LEU A 17 -0.58 7.35 -0.97
N ASP A 18 -0.47 7.89 -2.18
CA ASP A 18 -1.58 8.48 -2.90
C ASP A 18 -2.05 7.47 -3.95
N PHE A 19 -3.27 6.96 -3.78
CA PHE A 19 -3.86 6.00 -4.70
C PHE A 19 -4.48 6.68 -5.95
N ASN A 20 -4.42 8.02 -6.03
CA ASN A 20 -4.65 8.73 -7.29
C ASN A 20 -3.43 8.69 -8.23
N GLU A 21 -2.33 8.03 -7.83
CA GLU A 21 -1.19 7.79 -8.71
C GLU A 21 -1.33 6.48 -9.50
N ASN A 22 -0.44 6.29 -10.48
CA ASN A 22 -0.37 5.05 -11.26
C ASN A 22 -0.02 3.84 -10.37
N TYR A 23 -0.69 2.71 -10.59
CA TYR A 23 -0.55 1.50 -9.76
C TYR A 23 0.90 0.98 -9.69
N LEU A 24 1.66 1.02 -10.80
CA LEU A 24 3.06 0.61 -10.82
C LEU A 24 3.93 1.52 -9.96
N LYS A 25 3.63 2.83 -9.94
CA LYS A 25 4.36 3.80 -9.10
C LYS A 25 4.13 3.49 -7.62
N ILE A 26 2.90 3.19 -7.23
CA ILE A 26 2.53 2.81 -5.86
C ILE A 26 3.23 1.51 -5.46
N VAL A 27 3.16 0.47 -6.30
CA VAL A 27 3.83 -0.82 -6.05
C VAL A 27 5.34 -0.61 -5.86
N ARG A 28 5.98 0.14 -6.76
CA ARG A 28 7.41 0.45 -6.67
C ARG A 28 7.73 1.22 -5.39
N LYS A 29 6.90 2.18 -5.02
CA LYS A 29 7.06 2.99 -3.79
C LYS A 29 6.94 2.13 -2.53
N ILE A 30 5.97 1.21 -2.46
CA ILE A 30 5.83 0.25 -1.35
C ILE A 30 7.10 -0.58 -1.22
N ASN A 31 7.53 -1.20 -2.31
CA ASN A 31 8.69 -2.11 -2.29
C ASN A 31 10.02 -1.36 -2.04
N ALA A 32 10.16 -0.12 -2.54
CA ALA A 32 11.37 0.69 -2.37
C ALA A 32 11.50 1.31 -0.96
N LEU A 33 10.39 1.63 -0.29
CA LEU A 33 10.39 2.18 1.07
C LEU A 33 10.44 1.08 2.14
N SER A 34 10.28 -0.18 1.76
CA SER A 34 10.38 -1.34 2.66
C SER A 34 11.84 -1.74 2.88
N PRO A 35 12.29 -2.05 4.12
CA PRO A 35 11.51 -2.10 5.37
C PRO A 35 11.47 -0.77 6.14
N LYS A 36 12.36 0.20 5.86
CA LYS A 36 12.36 1.56 6.42
C LYS A 36 12.64 2.55 5.29
N PRO A 37 11.92 3.68 5.19
CA PRO A 37 10.98 4.27 6.16
C PRO A 37 9.52 3.75 6.13
N THR A 38 9.21 2.77 5.28
CA THR A 38 7.92 2.11 5.06
C THR A 38 6.84 3.01 4.44
N ALA A 39 6.22 2.53 3.37
CA ALA A 39 5.05 3.18 2.80
C ALA A 39 3.83 2.97 3.71
N ARG A 40 2.99 3.99 3.87
CA ARG A 40 1.82 3.94 4.74
C ARG A 40 0.62 4.64 4.12
N THR A 41 -0.57 4.30 4.59
CA THR A 41 -1.82 4.96 4.23
C THR A 41 -2.76 4.94 5.42
N VAL A 42 -3.84 5.72 5.33
CA VAL A 42 -4.96 5.68 6.27
C VAL A 42 -6.19 5.27 5.50
N ILE A 43 -6.83 4.20 5.96
CA ILE A 43 -8.06 3.69 5.39
C ILE A 43 -9.08 3.60 6.53
N LYS A 44 -10.21 4.30 6.41
CA LYS A 44 -11.27 4.34 7.44
C LYS A 44 -10.72 4.56 8.86
N ASN A 45 -9.85 5.56 9.00
CA ASN A 45 -9.14 5.91 10.24
C ASN A 45 -8.14 4.84 10.77
N LEU A 46 -7.92 3.74 10.06
CA LEU A 46 -6.91 2.75 10.39
C LEU A 46 -5.61 3.08 9.67
N TYR A 47 -4.52 3.29 10.43
CA TYR A 47 -3.18 3.39 9.87
C TYR A 47 -2.69 2.03 9.42
N LEU A 48 -2.36 1.93 8.13
CA LEU A 48 -1.80 0.73 7.52
C LEU A 48 -0.43 1.04 6.94
N LYS A 49 0.54 0.18 7.23
CA LYS A 49 1.86 0.20 6.59
C LYS A 49 1.96 -0.98 5.64
N PHE A 50 2.48 -0.74 4.43
CA PHE A 50 2.68 -1.78 3.44
C PHE A 50 4.16 -2.05 3.25
N TYR A 51 4.49 -3.34 3.24
CA TYR A 51 5.86 -3.82 3.13
C TYR A 51 6.13 -4.46 1.78
N ARG A 52 5.09 -5.05 1.17
CA ARG A 52 5.22 -5.72 -0.11
C ARG A 52 3.91 -5.67 -0.88
N ALA A 53 4.01 -5.31 -2.15
CA ALA A 53 2.89 -5.28 -3.07
C ALA A 53 3.31 -5.71 -4.48
N ILE A 54 2.33 -6.14 -5.28
CA ILE A 54 2.48 -6.48 -6.70
C ILE A 54 1.39 -5.79 -7.52
N PRO A 55 1.64 -5.49 -8.80
CA PRO A 55 0.59 -4.97 -9.67
C PRO A 55 -0.54 -5.99 -9.84
N CYS A 56 -1.76 -5.49 -10.00
CA CYS A 56 -2.94 -6.28 -10.32
C CYS A 56 -3.74 -5.57 -11.40
N GLU A 57 -4.25 -6.33 -12.37
CA GLU A 57 -5.08 -5.82 -13.47
C GLU A 57 -6.57 -5.93 -13.12
N MET A 58 -6.93 -5.47 -11.92
CA MET A 58 -8.33 -5.30 -11.53
C MET A 58 -8.74 -3.84 -11.72
N ASN A 59 -9.90 -3.63 -12.33
CA ASN A 59 -10.45 -2.29 -12.56
C ASN A 59 -11.21 -1.82 -11.32
N LEU A 60 -10.51 -1.08 -10.46
CA LEU A 60 -11.02 -0.51 -9.22
C LEU A 60 -10.74 0.99 -9.23
N LYS A 61 -11.63 1.80 -8.67
CA LYS A 61 -11.38 3.25 -8.56
C LYS A 61 -10.25 3.52 -7.57
N PRO A 62 -9.55 4.67 -7.68
CA PRO A 62 -8.63 5.12 -6.65
C PRO A 62 -9.23 5.01 -5.25
N TYR A 63 -8.47 4.44 -4.30
CA TYR A 63 -8.89 4.18 -2.92
C TYR A 63 -10.02 3.14 -2.74
N GLU A 64 -10.50 2.53 -3.81
CA GLU A 64 -11.46 1.44 -3.72
C GLU A 64 -10.77 0.17 -3.22
N ILE A 65 -11.34 -0.45 -2.18
CA ILE A 65 -10.75 -1.60 -1.54
C ILE A 65 -11.53 -2.83 -1.92
N TYR A 66 -10.85 -3.78 -2.54
CA TYR A 66 -11.38 -5.09 -2.82
C TYR A 66 -10.65 -6.13 -1.97
N ILE A 67 -11.42 -6.82 -1.13
CA ILE A 67 -10.92 -7.89 -0.27
C ILE A 67 -11.74 -9.12 -0.52
N ASN A 68 -11.08 -10.22 -0.84
CA ASN A 68 -11.68 -11.55 -0.84
C ASN A 68 -11.03 -12.41 0.26
N LYS A 69 -11.28 -13.73 0.28
CA LYS A 69 -10.73 -14.62 1.33
C LYS A 69 -9.19 -14.75 1.31
N GLU A 70 -8.54 -14.35 0.23
CA GLU A 70 -7.09 -14.59 0.03
C GLU A 70 -6.30 -13.36 -0.43
N GLU A 71 -6.97 -12.35 -0.96
CA GLU A 71 -6.38 -11.21 -1.64
C GLU A 71 -6.89 -9.91 -1.05
N PHE A 72 -5.94 -8.99 -0.84
CA PHE A 72 -6.20 -7.61 -0.46
C PHE A 72 -5.70 -6.72 -1.59
N ILE A 73 -6.62 -6.05 -2.27
CA ILE A 73 -6.36 -5.25 -3.46
C ILE A 73 -6.90 -3.84 -3.23
N ILE A 74 -6.14 -2.83 -3.64
CA ILE A 74 -6.52 -1.43 -3.58
C ILE A 74 -6.46 -0.85 -4.99
N GLY A 75 -7.53 -0.19 -5.41
CA GLY A 75 -7.62 0.50 -6.69
C GLY A 75 -6.74 1.76 -6.72
N ALA A 76 -6.18 2.00 -7.90
CA ALA A 76 -5.33 3.13 -8.21
C ALA A 76 -5.90 3.88 -9.44
N LEU A 77 -5.17 4.87 -9.97
CA LEU A 77 -5.66 5.66 -11.10
C LEU A 77 -5.97 4.84 -12.36
N ASP A 78 -5.09 3.90 -12.70
CA ASP A 78 -5.09 3.15 -13.96
C ASP A 78 -4.82 1.66 -13.77
N GLY A 79 -5.29 1.10 -12.66
CA GLY A 79 -5.13 -0.30 -12.32
C GLY A 79 -5.32 -0.52 -10.83
N SER A 80 -4.72 -1.58 -10.31
CA SER A 80 -4.80 -1.87 -8.88
C SER A 80 -3.51 -2.46 -8.32
N VAL A 81 -3.43 -2.41 -7.00
CA VAL A 81 -2.26 -2.78 -6.21
C VAL A 81 -2.68 -3.91 -5.29
N LYS A 82 -2.14 -5.10 -5.51
CA LYS A 82 -2.35 -6.24 -4.62
C LYS A 82 -1.31 -6.22 -3.51
N ILE A 83 -1.78 -6.07 -2.28
CA ILE A 83 -0.98 -6.05 -1.07
C ILE A 83 -0.67 -7.50 -0.67
N LEU A 84 0.60 -7.79 -0.40
CA LEU A 84 1.05 -9.11 0.06
C LEU A 84 1.39 -9.10 1.54
N GLU A 85 2.00 -8.01 2.02
CA GLU A 85 2.43 -7.84 3.41
C GLU A 85 2.04 -6.47 3.93
N VAL A 86 1.34 -6.47 5.08
CA VAL A 86 0.76 -5.30 5.70
C VAL A 86 0.96 -5.33 7.21
N GLN A 87 1.03 -4.17 7.82
CA GLN A 87 1.04 -3.99 9.26
C GLN A 87 -0.03 -2.97 9.65
N PRO A 88 -1.09 -3.40 10.35
CA PRO A 88 -2.00 -2.50 11.06
C PRO A 88 -1.26 -1.74 12.16
N GLU A 89 -1.80 -0.58 12.53
CA GLU A 89 -1.33 0.18 13.68
C GLU A 89 -1.22 -0.71 14.94
N ASN A 90 -0.09 -0.60 15.63
CA ASN A 90 0.25 -1.39 16.84
C ASN A 90 0.27 -2.93 16.67
N SER A 91 0.25 -3.45 15.45
CA SER A 91 0.35 -4.88 15.16
C SER A 91 1.72 -5.31 14.62
N LYS A 92 1.95 -6.62 14.52
CA LYS A 92 3.10 -7.19 13.81
C LYS A 92 2.87 -7.12 12.29
N ILE A 93 3.97 -7.14 11.52
CA ILE A 93 3.90 -7.33 10.07
C ILE A 93 3.30 -8.72 9.81
N MET A 94 2.31 -8.78 8.92
CA MET A 94 1.60 -10.02 8.61
C MET A 94 1.30 -10.11 7.12
N LYS A 95 0.97 -11.32 6.66
CA LYS A 95 0.53 -11.53 5.27
C LYS A 95 -0.86 -10.95 5.09
N ALA A 96 -1.21 -10.60 3.85
CA ALA A 96 -2.54 -10.13 3.50
C ALA A 96 -3.64 -11.10 3.97
N LYS A 97 -3.43 -12.41 3.85
CA LYS A 97 -4.39 -13.43 4.32
C LYS A 97 -4.66 -13.35 5.82
N ASP A 98 -3.63 -13.17 6.64
CA ASP A 98 -3.76 -13.04 8.09
C ASP A 98 -4.49 -11.73 8.45
N PHE A 99 -4.15 -10.66 7.74
CA PHE A 99 -4.83 -9.37 7.88
C PHE A 99 -6.32 -9.46 7.53
N ILE A 100 -6.68 -10.21 6.47
CA ILE A 100 -8.06 -10.39 6.06
C ILE A 100 -8.88 -11.09 7.15
N ASN A 101 -8.32 -12.14 7.76
CA ASN A 101 -9.00 -12.90 8.80
C ASN A 101 -9.23 -12.11 10.10
N GLY A 102 -8.30 -11.21 10.46
CA GLY A 102 -8.37 -10.46 11.72
C GLY A 102 -8.92 -9.03 11.61
N TYR A 103 -8.68 -8.35 10.48
CA TYR A 103 -8.81 -6.90 10.36
C TYR A 103 -9.65 -6.43 9.15
N ALA A 104 -10.03 -7.30 8.21
CA ALA A 104 -10.81 -6.88 7.03
C ALA A 104 -12.10 -6.13 7.40
N LYS A 105 -12.77 -6.55 8.48
CA LYS A 105 -13.99 -5.89 8.97
C LYS A 105 -13.79 -4.42 9.31
N LEU A 106 -12.60 -4.02 9.80
CA LEU A 106 -12.33 -2.63 10.20
C LEU A 106 -12.22 -1.68 9.01
N ILE A 107 -11.86 -2.19 7.84
CA ILE A 107 -11.70 -1.38 6.62
C ILE A 107 -12.83 -1.58 5.61
N LEU A 108 -13.68 -2.58 5.81
CA LEU A 108 -14.90 -2.80 5.02
C LEU A 108 -16.15 -2.22 5.69
N ALA A 109 -16.18 -2.05 7.01
CA ALA A 109 -17.31 -1.50 7.78
C ALA A 109 -17.59 0.00 7.53
#